data_AF-A0A9X8RHY4-F1
#
_entry.id   AF-A0A9X8RHY4-F1
#
_cell.length_a   1.000
_cell.length_b   1.000
_cell.length_c   1.000
_cell.angle_alpha   90.00
_cell.angle_beta   90.00
_cell.angle_gamma   90.00
#
_symmetry.space_group_name_H-M   'P 1'
#
loop_
_entity.id
_entity.type
_entity.pdbx_description
1 polymer ?
#
loop_
_entity_poly.entity_id
_entity_poly.type
_entity_poly.pdbx_seq_one_letter_code
_entity_poly.pdbx_strand_id
1 'polypeptide(L)'
;MINNKSEIINKLFFNELKELIDKYNNIDDKTVDVIEKIFTCIEDEEIKNYLIRDNCKLQELVNTYNKLEDLNIDEAIFFAWYNLTINTISIDKASEYYDDLTTSNYIEVENHIIYTNERDLRKYAEDELETMLSMEHHIDRLLHKDMLIDMWLNNTSKEEVIEEILMSDDIEDILNLSPEYAFTLANGIEYRYSEKEE
;
A
#
# COMPACT_ATOMS: atom_id res chain seq x y z
N MET A 1 -6.74 -18.77 -38.74
CA MET A 1 -7.71 -18.08 -39.62
C MET A 1 -9.02 -17.97 -38.88
N ILE A 2 -9.50 -16.74 -38.63
CA ILE A 2 -10.85 -16.55 -38.08
C ILE A 2 -11.83 -17.08 -39.13
N ASN A 3 -12.74 -17.95 -38.71
CA ASN A 3 -13.61 -18.73 -39.60
C ASN A 3 -14.80 -17.90 -40.12
N ASN A 4 -14.58 -16.61 -40.41
CA ASN A 4 -15.63 -15.70 -40.84
C ASN A 4 -15.75 -15.74 -42.36
N LYS A 5 -16.94 -16.10 -42.87
CA LYS A 5 -17.22 -16.32 -44.29
C LYS A 5 -17.24 -15.04 -45.14
N SER A 6 -17.06 -13.87 -44.53
CA SER A 6 -17.10 -12.57 -45.19
C SER A 6 -15.69 -12.01 -45.40
N GLU A 7 -15.33 -11.84 -46.67
CA GLU A 7 -14.06 -11.22 -47.09
C GLU A 7 -13.91 -9.79 -46.55
N ILE A 8 -15.03 -9.07 -46.42
CA ILE A 8 -15.06 -7.71 -45.85
C ILE A 8 -14.72 -7.72 -44.37
N ILE A 9 -15.27 -8.68 -43.60
CA ILE A 9 -14.97 -8.78 -42.17
C ILE A 9 -13.51 -9.14 -41.95
N ASN A 10 -12.95 -10.03 -42.78
CA ASN A 10 -11.53 -10.36 -42.69
C ASN A 10 -10.66 -9.13 -42.99
N LYS A 11 -11.01 -8.29 -43.98
CA LYS A 11 -10.28 -7.04 -44.26
C LYS A 11 -10.33 -6.04 -43.10
N LEU A 12 -11.50 -5.85 -42.47
CA LEU A 12 -11.64 -4.99 -41.30
C LEU A 12 -10.77 -5.49 -40.13
N PHE A 13 -10.85 -6.79 -39.83
CA PHE A 13 -10.02 -7.42 -38.81
C PHE A 13 -8.52 -7.26 -39.07
N PHE A 14 -8.07 -7.49 -40.31
CA PHE A 14 -6.66 -7.29 -40.65
C PHE A 14 -6.22 -5.83 -40.54
N ASN A 15 -7.12 -4.87 -40.83
CA ASN A 15 -6.81 -3.45 -40.66
C ASN A 15 -6.65 -3.10 -39.18
N GLU A 16 -7.57 -3.55 -38.31
CA GLU A 16 -7.46 -3.35 -36.85
C GLU A 16 -6.21 -4.02 -36.28
N LEU A 17 -5.90 -5.24 -36.71
CA LEU A 17 -4.70 -5.96 -36.27
C LEU A 17 -3.42 -5.22 -36.71
N LYS A 18 -3.42 -4.66 -37.92
CA LYS A 18 -2.32 -3.84 -38.41
C LYS A 18 -2.17 -2.55 -37.61
N GLU A 19 -3.25 -1.83 -37.32
CA GLU A 19 -3.22 -0.64 -36.47
C GLU A 19 -2.69 -0.96 -35.06
N LEU A 20 -3.05 -2.11 -34.51
CA LEU A 20 -2.49 -2.63 -33.26
C LEU A 20 -0.99 -2.92 -33.35
N ILE A 21 -0.55 -3.63 -34.38
CA ILE A 21 0.88 -3.92 -34.61
C ILE A 21 1.67 -2.62 -34.76
N ASP A 22 1.17 -1.69 -35.58
CA ASP A 22 1.82 -0.41 -35.83
C ASP A 22 1.88 0.42 -34.54
N LYS A 23 0.87 0.35 -33.66
CA LYS A 23 0.88 1.03 -32.37
C LYS A 23 2.02 0.54 -31.46
N TYR A 24 2.23 -0.77 -31.34
CA TYR A 24 3.27 -1.32 -30.46
C TYR A 24 4.68 -1.25 -31.07
N ASN A 25 4.81 -1.37 -32.39
CA ASN A 25 6.10 -1.23 -33.09
C ASN A 25 6.64 0.21 -33.09
N ASN A 26 5.77 1.21 -32.93
CA ASN A 26 6.16 2.62 -32.89
C ASN A 26 6.30 3.16 -31.46
N ILE A 27 6.31 2.30 -30.44
CA ILE A 27 6.66 2.72 -29.09
C ILE A 27 8.14 3.13 -29.08
N ASP A 28 8.44 4.29 -28.51
CA ASP A 28 9.80 4.81 -28.42
C ASP A 28 10.69 3.88 -27.57
N ASP A 29 11.93 3.65 -28.00
CA ASP A 29 12.87 2.76 -27.30
C ASP A 29 13.04 3.16 -25.82
N LYS A 30 12.99 4.46 -25.49
CA LYS A 30 13.05 4.91 -24.09
C LYS A 30 11.86 4.42 -23.27
N THR A 31 10.68 4.38 -23.88
CA THR A 31 9.47 3.91 -23.19
C THR A 31 9.55 2.42 -22.92
N VAL A 32 10.11 1.65 -23.86
CA VAL A 32 10.38 0.22 -23.67
C VAL A 32 11.36 0.01 -22.53
N ASP A 33 12.49 0.74 -22.52
CA ASP A 33 13.50 0.65 -21.46
C ASP A 33 12.92 0.96 -20.07
N VAL A 34 12.03 1.95 -19.96
CA VAL A 34 11.38 2.32 -18.69
C VAL A 34 10.46 1.21 -18.21
N ILE A 35 9.63 0.66 -19.11
CA ILE A 35 8.75 -0.45 -18.77
C ILE A 35 9.58 -1.65 -18.31
N GLU A 36 10.62 -2.02 -19.05
CA GLU A 36 11.47 -3.14 -18.65
C GLU A 36 12.15 -2.92 -17.29
N LYS A 37 12.62 -1.71 -16.99
CA LYS A 37 13.17 -1.38 -15.66
C LYS A 37 12.15 -1.54 -14.54
N ILE A 38 10.94 -0.99 -14.70
CA ILE A 38 9.86 -1.10 -13.71
C ILE A 38 9.55 -2.58 -13.45
N PHE A 39 9.35 -3.36 -14.51
CA PHE A 39 8.99 -4.77 -14.40
C PHE A 39 10.13 -5.67 -13.90
N THR A 40 11.40 -5.28 -14.11
CA THR A 40 12.56 -6.01 -13.61
C THR A 40 12.73 -5.81 -12.10
N CYS A 41 12.41 -4.62 -11.59
CA CYS A 41 12.61 -4.28 -10.18
C CYS A 41 11.41 -4.62 -9.29
N ILE A 42 10.21 -4.73 -9.84
CA ILE A 42 9.07 -5.30 -9.11
C ILE A 42 9.30 -6.80 -9.00
N GLU A 43 9.36 -7.36 -7.79
CA GLU A 43 9.40 -8.82 -7.61
C GLU A 43 7.99 -9.43 -7.60
N ASP A 44 7.01 -8.68 -7.13
CA ASP A 44 5.64 -9.12 -6.94
C ASP A 44 4.89 -9.34 -8.27
N GLU A 45 4.52 -10.59 -8.53
CA GLU A 45 3.80 -10.98 -9.75
C GLU A 45 2.37 -10.46 -9.81
N GLU A 46 1.70 -10.22 -8.67
CA GLU A 46 0.34 -9.67 -8.68
C GLU A 46 0.36 -8.20 -9.13
N ILE A 47 1.33 -7.43 -8.62
CA ILE A 47 1.55 -6.04 -9.01
C ILE A 47 1.91 -5.94 -10.50
N LYS A 48 2.79 -6.83 -11.00
CA LYS A 48 3.10 -6.90 -12.44
C LYS A 48 1.86 -7.17 -13.28
N ASN A 49 1.07 -8.16 -12.88
CA ASN A 49 -0.14 -8.54 -13.62
C ASN A 49 -1.18 -7.41 -13.61
N TYR A 50 -1.28 -6.66 -12.52
CA TYR A 50 -2.10 -5.45 -12.45
C TYR A 50 -1.67 -4.41 -13.47
N LEU A 51 -0.38 -4.03 -13.49
CA LEU A 51 0.16 -3.04 -14.42
C LEU A 51 0.02 -3.45 -15.90
N ILE A 52 0.13 -4.76 -16.20
CA ILE A 52 -0.11 -5.28 -17.56
C ILE A 52 -1.58 -5.12 -17.97
N ARG A 53 -2.51 -5.36 -17.04
CA ARG A 53 -3.96 -5.25 -17.29
C ARG A 53 -4.41 -3.80 -17.39
N ASP A 54 -3.88 -2.92 -16.54
CA ASP A 54 -4.22 -1.51 -16.49
C ASP A 54 -3.17 -0.63 -17.20
N ASN A 55 -3.31 -0.57 -18.53
CA ASN A 55 -2.43 0.23 -19.39
C ASN A 55 -2.51 1.74 -19.05
N CYS A 56 -3.63 2.23 -18.52
CA CYS A 56 -3.75 3.64 -18.14
C CYS A 56 -2.80 3.98 -16.98
N LYS A 57 -2.75 3.11 -15.97
CA LYS A 57 -1.87 3.28 -14.80
C LYS A 57 -0.41 3.06 -15.12
N LEU A 58 -0.10 2.09 -15.98
CA LEU A 58 1.26 1.93 -16.51
C LEU A 58 1.73 3.16 -17.29
N GLN A 59 0.86 3.75 -18.12
CA GLN A 59 1.18 4.98 -18.83
C GLN A 59 1.39 6.17 -17.88
N GLU A 60 0.63 6.24 -16.80
CA GLU A 60 0.82 7.26 -15.76
C GLU A 60 2.24 7.19 -15.17
N LEU A 61 2.67 5.99 -14.77
CA LEU A 61 4.03 5.72 -14.29
C LEU A 61 5.11 6.08 -15.31
N VAL A 62 4.96 5.61 -16.55
CA VAL A 62 5.92 5.87 -17.63
C VAL A 62 6.03 7.36 -17.95
N ASN A 63 4.90 8.07 -17.96
CA ASN A 63 4.88 9.51 -18.23
C ASN A 63 5.57 10.30 -17.11
N THR A 64 5.40 9.89 -15.86
CA THR A 64 6.08 10.52 -14.72
C THR A 64 7.59 10.25 -14.75
N TYR A 65 8.00 9.01 -15.06
CA TYR A 65 9.41 8.68 -15.30
C TYR A 65 10.03 9.56 -16.39
N ASN A 66 9.36 9.66 -17.54
CA ASN A 66 9.85 10.44 -18.68
C ASN A 66 9.95 11.95 -18.41
N LYS A 67 9.22 12.47 -17.41
CA LYS A 67 9.26 13.89 -17.02
C LYS A 67 10.34 14.19 -16.00
N LEU A 68 10.54 13.30 -15.04
CA LEU A 68 11.43 13.53 -13.90
C LEU A 68 12.87 13.02 -14.15
N GLU A 69 13.07 12.11 -15.12
CA GLU A 69 14.33 11.38 -15.38
C GLU A 69 14.91 10.65 -14.14
N ASP A 70 14.16 10.62 -13.03
CA ASP A 70 14.48 9.97 -11.77
C ASP A 70 13.14 9.53 -11.17
N LEU A 71 12.81 8.24 -11.31
CA LEU A 71 11.63 7.65 -10.70
C LEU A 71 12.10 6.77 -9.56
N ASN A 72 11.57 7.04 -8.37
CA ASN A 72 11.77 6.14 -7.26
C ASN A 72 10.96 4.85 -7.53
N ILE A 73 11.66 3.75 -7.76
CA ILE A 73 11.03 2.45 -8.05
C ILE A 73 10.15 2.01 -6.88
N ASP A 74 10.55 2.37 -5.67
CA ASP A 74 9.79 2.06 -4.45
C ASP A 74 8.42 2.77 -4.44
N GLU A 75 8.39 4.01 -4.92
CA GLU A 75 7.14 4.78 -5.09
C GLU A 75 6.24 4.14 -6.16
N ALA A 76 6.83 3.61 -7.24
CA ALA A 76 6.08 2.90 -8.27
C ALA A 76 5.43 1.61 -7.75
N ILE A 77 6.15 0.87 -6.90
CA ILE A 77 5.64 -0.32 -6.20
C ILE A 77 4.47 0.08 -5.31
N PHE A 78 4.64 1.11 -4.47
CA PHE A 78 3.59 1.61 -3.57
C PHE A 78 2.34 2.05 -4.35
N PHE A 79 2.51 2.84 -5.41
CA PHE A 79 1.42 3.30 -6.26
C PHE A 79 0.63 2.13 -6.87
N ALA A 80 1.32 1.14 -7.43
CA ALA A 80 0.69 0.01 -8.09
C ALA A 80 -0.02 -0.90 -7.08
N TRP A 81 0.57 -1.14 -5.91
CA TRP A 81 -0.06 -1.88 -4.82
C TRP A 81 -1.30 -1.16 -4.29
N TYR A 82 -1.20 0.12 -3.96
CA TYR A 82 -2.31 0.90 -3.39
C TYR A 82 -3.54 0.90 -4.32
N ASN A 83 -3.33 1.04 -5.64
CA ASN A 83 -4.40 0.99 -6.63
C ASN A 83 -5.00 -0.41 -6.82
N LEU A 84 -4.27 -1.46 -6.45
CA LEU A 84 -4.71 -2.85 -6.53
C LEU A 84 -5.57 -3.23 -5.31
N THR A 85 -5.14 -2.85 -4.11
CA THR A 85 -5.71 -3.35 -2.84
C THR A 85 -6.68 -2.37 -2.17
N ILE A 86 -6.34 -1.08 -2.09
CA ILE A 86 -7.08 -0.10 -1.29
C ILE A 86 -8.04 0.70 -2.18
N ASN A 87 -7.51 1.62 -2.99
CA ASN A 87 -8.32 2.57 -3.75
C ASN A 87 -7.54 3.15 -4.94
N THR A 88 -8.24 3.64 -5.96
CA THR A 88 -7.59 4.21 -7.15
C THR A 88 -7.09 5.64 -6.88
N ILE A 89 -5.77 5.83 -6.92
CA ILE A 89 -5.11 7.14 -6.73
C ILE A 89 -4.26 7.53 -7.94
N SER A 90 -3.90 8.81 -8.02
CA SER A 90 -2.91 9.31 -8.98
C SER A 90 -1.49 9.17 -8.41
N ILE A 91 -0.50 9.16 -9.30
CA ILE A 91 0.90 9.01 -8.89
C ILE A 91 1.36 10.14 -7.98
N ASP A 92 0.94 11.39 -8.25
CA ASP A 92 1.30 12.55 -7.42
C ASP A 92 0.86 12.37 -5.94
N LYS A 93 -0.31 11.76 -5.71
CA LYS A 93 -0.79 11.48 -4.35
C LYS A 93 -0.06 10.30 -3.71
N ALA A 94 0.31 9.32 -4.53
CA ALA A 94 1.12 8.20 -4.07
C ALA A 94 2.52 8.67 -3.66
N SER A 95 3.10 9.65 -4.36
CA SER A 95 4.35 10.31 -3.96
C SER A 95 4.23 10.94 -2.57
N GLU A 96 3.17 11.73 -2.34
CA GLU A 96 2.92 12.37 -1.04
C GLU A 96 2.81 11.32 0.08
N TYR A 97 2.04 10.26 -0.14
CA TYR A 97 1.90 9.18 0.83
C TYR A 97 3.19 8.39 1.06
N TYR A 98 3.98 8.18 0.02
CA TYR A 98 5.27 7.50 0.14
C TYR A 98 6.30 8.37 0.90
N ASP A 99 6.30 9.68 0.68
CA ASP A 99 7.14 10.62 1.43
C ASP A 99 6.75 10.66 2.92
N ASP A 100 5.44 10.64 3.20
CA ASP A 100 4.92 10.56 4.58
C ASP A 100 5.31 9.22 5.24
N LEU A 101 5.16 8.11 4.52
CA LEU A 101 5.53 6.76 4.96
C LEU A 101 7.03 6.65 5.27
N THR A 102 7.88 7.24 4.43
CA THR A 102 9.35 7.21 4.63
C THR A 102 9.81 8.15 5.74
N THR A 103 9.06 9.22 6.02
CA THR A 103 9.38 10.16 7.10
C THR A 103 8.89 9.67 8.46
N SER A 104 7.70 9.09 8.49
CA SER A 104 7.00 8.73 9.74
C SER A 104 7.06 7.23 10.05
N ASN A 105 7.57 6.39 9.13
CA ASN A 105 7.58 4.92 9.17
C ASN A 105 6.19 4.25 9.21
N TYR A 106 5.12 5.03 9.26
CA TYR A 106 3.74 4.58 9.10
C TYR A 106 2.92 5.66 8.40
N ILE A 107 1.84 5.24 7.76
CA ILE A 107 0.82 6.15 7.22
C ILE A 107 -0.57 5.59 7.50
N GLU A 108 -1.48 6.48 7.88
CA GLU A 108 -2.90 6.18 7.98
C GLU A 108 -3.60 6.74 6.74
N VAL A 109 -4.26 5.86 5.98
CA VAL A 109 -5.02 6.23 4.81
C VAL A 109 -6.42 5.63 4.88
N GLU A 110 -7.42 6.50 5.00
CA GLU A 110 -8.82 6.11 5.25
C GLU A 110 -8.93 5.22 6.50
N ASN A 111 -9.32 3.95 6.34
CA ASN A 111 -9.40 2.97 7.43
C ASN A 111 -8.21 1.99 7.44
N HIS A 112 -7.15 2.27 6.69
CA HIS A 112 -5.99 1.39 6.58
C HIS A 112 -4.76 2.04 7.18
N ILE A 113 -3.98 1.26 7.92
CA ILE A 113 -2.66 1.67 8.39
C ILE A 113 -1.60 0.83 7.69
N ILE A 114 -0.57 1.48 7.14
CA ILE A 114 0.55 0.84 6.45
C ILE A 114 1.82 1.18 7.21
N TYR A 115 2.63 0.17 7.54
CA TYR A 115 3.82 0.33 8.39
C TYR A 115 4.86 -0.75 8.09
N THR A 116 6.10 -0.49 8.49
CA THR A 116 7.24 -1.43 8.35
C THR A 116 7.33 -2.40 9.53
N ASN A 117 7.32 -1.90 10.77
CA ASN A 117 7.41 -2.72 11.98
C ASN A 117 6.45 -2.24 13.07
N GLU A 118 6.08 -3.17 13.95
CA GLU A 118 5.29 -2.92 15.17
C GLU A 118 5.89 -1.80 16.04
N ARG A 119 7.22 -1.68 16.07
CA ARG A 119 7.91 -0.63 16.84
C ARG A 119 7.61 0.78 16.32
N ASP A 120 7.40 0.91 15.03
CA ASP A 120 7.09 2.19 14.39
C ASP A 120 5.65 2.62 14.72
N LEU A 121 4.78 1.66 15.04
CA LEU A 121 3.42 1.91 15.54
C LEU A 121 3.37 2.35 17.01
N ARG A 122 4.46 2.27 17.78
CA ARG A 122 4.41 2.54 19.23
C ARG A 122 3.89 3.93 19.57
N LYS A 123 4.33 4.94 18.82
CA LYS A 123 3.89 6.33 19.01
C LYS A 123 2.43 6.50 18.61
N TYR A 124 2.03 5.85 17.52
CA TYR A 124 0.63 5.82 17.07
C TYR A 124 -0.27 5.12 18.11
N ALA A 125 0.20 4.01 18.68
CA ALA A 125 -0.50 3.26 19.71
C ALA A 125 -0.67 4.05 21.01
N GLU A 126 0.30 4.87 21.40
CA GLU A 126 0.20 5.77 22.55
C GLU A 126 -0.97 6.76 22.39
N ASP A 127 -1.02 7.45 21.25
CA ASP A 127 -2.07 8.42 20.92
C ASP A 127 -3.47 7.75 20.82
N GLU A 128 -3.52 6.56 20.19
CA GLU A 128 -4.76 5.81 20.02
C GLU A 128 -5.27 5.22 21.34
N LEU A 129 -4.38 4.64 22.17
CA LEU A 129 -4.71 4.14 23.50
C LEU A 129 -5.28 5.23 24.40
N GLU A 130 -4.79 6.46 24.28
CA GLU A 130 -5.37 7.58 25.02
C GLU A 130 -6.84 7.79 24.65
N THR A 131 -7.18 7.67 23.38
CA THR A 131 -8.56 7.76 22.89
C THR A 131 -9.38 6.54 23.33
N MET A 132 -8.84 5.33 23.15
CA MET A 132 -9.50 4.06 23.49
C MET A 132 -9.80 3.94 24.98
N LEU A 133 -8.84 4.26 25.86
CA LEU A 133 -9.02 4.23 27.33
C LEU A 133 -10.05 5.25 27.83
N SER A 134 -10.48 6.18 26.98
CA SER A 134 -11.58 7.10 27.29
C SER A 134 -12.96 6.51 26.96
N MET A 135 -13.03 5.34 26.32
CA MET A 135 -14.25 4.66 25.94
C MET A 135 -14.44 3.32 26.67
N GLU A 136 -15.62 3.11 27.26
CA GLU A 136 -15.92 1.96 28.13
C GLU A 136 -15.71 0.59 27.44
N HIS A 137 -16.02 0.49 26.14
CA HIS A 137 -15.94 -0.78 25.41
C HIS A 137 -14.50 -1.26 25.18
N HIS A 138 -13.54 -0.35 25.01
CA HIS A 138 -12.14 -0.71 24.88
C HIS A 138 -11.50 -1.05 26.24
N ILE A 139 -12.02 -0.50 27.34
CA ILE A 139 -11.50 -0.79 28.70
C ILE A 139 -11.67 -2.27 29.06
N ASP A 140 -12.82 -2.88 28.78
CA ASP A 140 -13.06 -4.30 29.12
C ASP A 140 -12.19 -5.26 28.28
N ARG A 141 -11.72 -4.80 27.10
CA ARG A 141 -10.79 -5.52 26.23
C ARG A 141 -9.34 -5.34 26.66
N LEU A 142 -8.91 -4.08 26.86
CA LEU A 142 -7.52 -3.70 27.10
C LEU A 142 -7.08 -3.94 28.55
N LEU A 143 -7.99 -3.82 29.52
CA LEU A 143 -7.67 -3.88 30.95
C LEU A 143 -8.40 -5.03 31.62
N HIS A 144 -7.62 -5.98 32.13
CA HIS A 144 -8.17 -7.03 32.98
C HIS A 144 -8.57 -6.49 34.36
N LYS A 145 -9.52 -7.17 35.00
CA LYS A 145 -10.02 -6.80 36.34
C LYS A 145 -8.90 -6.69 37.38
N ASP A 146 -7.90 -7.56 37.31
CA ASP A 146 -6.76 -7.54 38.22
C ASP A 146 -5.90 -6.28 38.00
N MET A 147 -5.70 -5.87 36.75
CA MET A 147 -4.97 -4.65 36.39
C MET A 147 -5.71 -3.39 36.87
N LEU A 148 -7.04 -3.34 36.72
CA LEU A 148 -7.87 -2.26 37.27
C LEU A 148 -7.79 -2.17 38.80
N ILE A 149 -7.71 -3.31 39.48
CA ILE A 149 -7.55 -3.37 40.94
C ILE A 149 -6.17 -2.84 41.35
N ASP A 150 -5.11 -3.25 40.66
CA ASP A 150 -3.75 -2.78 40.94
C ASP A 150 -3.59 -1.28 40.65
N MET A 151 -4.17 -0.78 39.56
CA MET A 151 -4.25 0.65 39.26
C MET A 151 -4.92 1.44 40.39
N TRP A 152 -6.05 0.94 40.89
CA TRP A 152 -6.79 1.60 41.97
C TRP A 152 -6.03 1.56 43.30
N LEU A 153 -5.35 0.45 43.61
CA LEU A 153 -4.52 0.33 44.81
C LEU A 153 -3.31 1.25 44.78
N ASN A 154 -2.72 1.48 43.60
CA ASN A 154 -1.49 2.24 43.43
C ASN A 154 -1.71 3.72 43.05
N ASN A 155 -2.95 4.16 42.80
CA ASN A 155 -3.27 5.47 42.21
C ASN A 155 -2.48 5.75 40.91
N THR A 156 -2.34 4.72 40.08
CA THR A 156 -1.63 4.78 38.80
C THR A 156 -2.31 5.75 37.84
N SER A 157 -1.53 6.57 37.13
CA SER A 157 -2.07 7.51 36.14
C SER A 157 -2.42 6.81 34.83
N LYS A 158 -3.17 7.49 33.95
CA LYS A 158 -3.54 6.94 32.63
C LYS A 158 -2.30 6.75 31.75
N GLU A 159 -1.33 7.65 31.85
CA GLU A 159 -0.07 7.61 31.12
C GLU A 159 0.78 6.41 31.56
N GLU A 160 0.86 6.12 32.86
CA GLU A 160 1.57 4.96 33.40
C GLU A 160 0.95 3.63 32.92
N VAL A 161 -0.38 3.59 32.76
CA VAL A 161 -1.09 2.43 32.21
C VAL A 161 -0.81 2.23 30.74
N ILE A 162 -0.78 3.33 29.97
CA ILE A 162 -0.42 3.27 28.55
C ILE A 162 1.01 2.74 28.40
N GLU A 163 1.96 3.24 29.21
CA GLU A 163 3.32 2.69 29.21
C GLU A 163 3.34 1.19 29.55
N GLU A 164 2.59 0.75 30.56
CA GLU A 164 2.53 -0.67 30.94
C GLU A 164 1.93 -1.56 29.84
N ILE A 165 0.88 -1.08 29.15
CA ILE A 165 0.30 -1.78 27.99
C ILE A 165 1.31 -1.83 26.84
N LEU A 166 1.96 -0.72 26.51
CA LEU A 166 2.98 -0.64 25.44
C LEU A 166 4.28 -1.39 25.75
N MET A 167 4.46 -1.86 27.00
CA MET A 167 5.56 -2.76 27.38
C MET A 167 5.25 -4.22 27.05
N SER A 168 4.01 -4.55 26.69
CA SER A 168 3.73 -5.81 25.99
C SER A 168 4.26 -5.73 24.56
N ASP A 169 4.77 -6.85 24.04
CA ASP A 169 5.42 -6.88 22.72
C ASP A 169 4.39 -6.90 21.56
N ASP A 170 3.08 -6.99 21.83
CA ASP A 170 2.03 -7.22 20.83
C ASP A 170 1.20 -5.94 20.55
N ILE A 171 1.86 -4.91 19.98
CA ILE A 171 1.23 -3.61 19.66
C ILE A 171 0.07 -3.76 18.65
N GLU A 172 0.20 -4.68 17.69
CA GLU A 172 -0.84 -4.97 16.70
C GLU A 172 -2.14 -5.46 17.37
N ASP A 173 -2.05 -6.39 18.34
CA ASP A 173 -3.20 -6.90 19.08
C ASP A 173 -3.87 -5.81 19.93
N ILE A 174 -3.05 -4.98 20.59
CA ILE A 174 -3.53 -3.83 21.38
C ILE A 174 -4.40 -2.92 20.50
N LEU A 175 -3.93 -2.62 19.30
CA LEU A 175 -4.62 -1.77 18.33
C LEU A 175 -5.76 -2.47 17.59
N ASN A 176 -6.02 -3.76 17.84
CA ASN A 176 -6.98 -4.58 17.09
C ASN A 176 -6.64 -4.67 15.60
N LEU A 177 -5.35 -4.64 15.24
CA LEU A 177 -4.89 -4.69 13.86
C LEU A 177 -4.64 -6.13 13.45
N SER A 178 -5.16 -6.52 12.29
CA SER A 178 -4.78 -7.76 11.62
C SER A 178 -3.77 -7.44 10.52
N PRO A 179 -2.45 -7.61 10.74
CA PRO A 179 -1.44 -7.37 9.71
C PRO A 179 -1.59 -8.33 8.53
N GLU A 180 -1.69 -7.75 7.34
CA GLU A 180 -1.55 -8.45 6.08
C GLU A 180 -0.31 -7.96 5.33
N TYR A 181 0.23 -8.81 4.46
CA TYR A 181 1.34 -8.45 3.60
C TYR A 181 0.89 -7.37 2.61
N ALA A 182 1.59 -6.24 2.58
CA ALA A 182 1.34 -5.18 1.60
C ALA A 182 2.22 -5.39 0.37
N PHE A 183 3.47 -4.94 0.45
CA PHE A 183 4.42 -5.00 -0.66
C PHE A 183 5.85 -5.05 -0.13
N THR A 184 6.77 -5.48 -0.99
CA THR A 184 8.20 -5.45 -0.72
C THR A 184 8.85 -4.42 -1.63
N LEU A 185 9.61 -3.50 -1.02
CA LEU A 185 10.39 -2.51 -1.77
C LEU A 185 11.60 -3.15 -2.48
N ALA A 186 12.18 -2.44 -3.45
CA ALA A 186 13.36 -2.90 -4.17
C ALA A 186 14.58 -3.08 -3.25
N ASN A 187 14.57 -2.41 -2.08
CA ASN A 187 15.59 -2.52 -1.04
C ASN A 187 15.41 -3.74 -0.11
N GLY A 188 14.38 -4.55 -0.32
CA GLY A 188 14.06 -5.73 0.49
C GLY A 188 13.34 -5.42 1.81
N ILE A 189 12.81 -4.20 1.96
CA ILE A 189 11.98 -3.83 3.12
C ILE A 189 10.54 -4.27 2.83
N GLU A 190 10.01 -5.11 3.70
CA GLU A 190 8.62 -5.57 3.65
C GLU A 190 7.73 -4.59 4.43
N TYR A 191 6.61 -4.23 3.82
CA TYR A 191 5.56 -3.43 4.45
C TYR A 191 4.35 -4.31 4.76
N ARG A 192 3.71 -4.01 5.88
CA ARG A 192 2.44 -4.59 6.30
C ARG A 192 1.35 -3.54 6.22
N TYR A 193 0.12 -3.98 6.00
CA TYR A 193 -1.05 -3.13 6.13
C TYR A 193 -2.11 -3.80 6.99
N SER A 194 -2.91 -3.01 7.67
CA SER A 194 -4.01 -3.50 8.49
C SER A 194 -5.22 -2.60 8.31
N GLU A 195 -6.39 -3.20 8.20
CA GLU A 195 -7.66 -2.48 8.26
C GLU A 195 -8.03 -2.23 9.73
N LYS A 196 -8.54 -1.03 10.02
CA LYS A 196 -9.08 -0.67 11.33
C LYS A 196 -10.55 -1.09 11.37
N GLU A 197 -10.91 -1.92 12.36
CA GLU A 197 -12.32 -2.11 12.71
C GLU A 197 -12.83 -0.88 13.48
N GLU A 198 -13.94 -0.28 13.01
CA GLU A 198 -14.69 0.80 13.69
C GLU A 198 -15.36 0.35 15.01
#